data_AF-A0A8T5RB85-F1
#
_entry.id   AF-A0A8T5RB85-F1
#
_cell.length_a   1.000
_cell.length_b   1.000
_cell.length_c   1.000
_cell.angle_alpha   90.00
_cell.angle_beta   90.00
_cell.angle_gamma   90.00
#
_symmetry.space_group_name_H-M   'P 1'
#
loop_
_entity.id
_entity.type
_entity.pdbx_description
1 polymer ?
#
loop_
_entity_poly.entity_id
_entity_poly.type
_entity_poly.pdbx_seq_one_letter_code
_entity_poly.pdbx_strand_id
1 'polypeptide(L)'
;MVRLKIIGTQWKIVEKLKYFQPIEGHNWKITYSSPTYGGWDLIIECVFNNLGDLDEIVSFFRTDNDLKEWIDATTTLISTKKNFDINL
;
A
#
# COMPACT_ATOMS: atom_id res chain seq x y z
N MET A 1 -6.57 -0.72 2.15
CA MET A 1 -7.06 -2.04 1.70
C MET A 1 -7.12 -2.05 0.19
N VAL A 2 -6.68 -3.14 -0.42
CA VAL A 2 -6.63 -3.31 -1.86
C VAL A 2 -7.46 -4.51 -2.25
N ARG A 3 -8.43 -4.32 -3.15
CA ARG A 3 -9.23 -5.39 -3.74
C ARG A 3 -8.50 -5.96 -4.94
N LEU A 4 -8.32 -7.27 -4.95
CA LEU A 4 -7.67 -8.00 -6.02
C LEU A 4 -8.64 -8.27 -7.17
N LYS A 5 -8.11 -8.18 -8.39
CA LYS A 5 -8.78 -8.60 -9.62
C LYS A 5 -8.55 -10.09 -9.91
N ILE A 6 -7.41 -10.64 -9.48
CA ILE A 6 -6.98 -12.01 -9.76
C ILE A 6 -6.54 -12.71 -8.48
N ILE A 7 -7.14 -13.85 -8.12
CA ILE A 7 -6.67 -14.68 -7.00
C ILE A 7 -5.30 -15.27 -7.35
N GLY A 8 -4.38 -15.32 -6.38
CA GLY A 8 -3.04 -15.89 -6.52
C GLY A 8 -1.95 -14.86 -6.82
N THR A 9 -2.32 -13.59 -7.05
CA THR A 9 -1.37 -12.49 -7.23
C THR A 9 -0.94 -11.82 -5.92
N GLN A 10 -1.48 -12.25 -4.78
CA GLN A 10 -1.27 -11.58 -3.50
C GLN A 10 0.21 -11.45 -3.14
N TRP A 11 0.94 -12.56 -3.22
CA TRP A 11 2.36 -12.59 -2.91
C TRP A 11 3.20 -11.77 -3.88
N LYS A 12 2.78 -11.68 -5.15
CA LYS A 12 3.46 -10.82 -6.14
C LYS A 12 3.35 -9.35 -5.75
N ILE A 13 2.18 -8.92 -5.28
CA ILE A 13 1.96 -7.57 -4.77
C ILE A 13 2.83 -7.33 -3.53
N VAL A 14 2.82 -8.24 -2.55
CA VAL A 14 3.65 -8.11 -1.34
C VAL A 14 5.14 -7.96 -1.68
N GLU A 15 5.69 -8.82 -2.55
CA GLU A 15 7.09 -8.72 -2.98
C GLU A 15 7.39 -7.39 -3.68
N LYS A 16 6.49 -6.92 -4.54
CA LYS A 16 6.65 -5.65 -5.24
C LYS A 16 6.69 -4.45 -4.28
N LEU A 17 5.85 -4.47 -3.25
CA LEU A 17 5.80 -3.40 -2.25
C LEU A 17 7.04 -3.33 -1.34
N LYS A 18 7.80 -4.41 -1.18
CA LYS A 18 9.07 -4.37 -0.41
C LYS A 18 10.08 -3.39 -0.99
N TYR A 19 10.07 -3.23 -2.31
CA TYR A 19 10.99 -2.36 -3.03
C TYR A 19 10.39 -0.99 -3.35
N PHE A 20 9.13 -0.75 -2.99
CA PHE A 20 8.47 0.53 -3.19
C PHE A 20 8.90 1.50 -2.08
N GLN A 21 9.65 2.52 -2.46
CA GLN A 21 10.27 3.49 -1.56
C GLN A 21 9.87 4.90 -1.99
N PRO A 22 9.81 5.86 -1.05
CA PRO A 22 9.55 7.26 -1.36
C PRO A 22 10.63 7.84 -2.28
N ILE A 23 10.22 8.81 -3.09
CA ILE A 23 11.15 9.66 -3.85
C ILE A 23 11.98 10.51 -2.85
N GLU A 24 13.19 10.92 -3.25
CA GLU A 24 14.07 11.74 -2.41
C GLU A 24 13.37 12.99 -1.87
N GLY A 25 13.42 13.19 -0.55
CA GLY A 25 12.75 14.30 0.15
C GLY A 25 11.35 13.97 0.70
N HIS A 26 10.76 12.83 0.31
CA HIS A 26 9.52 12.34 0.90
C HIS A 26 9.83 11.34 2.02
N ASN A 27 9.01 11.36 3.08
CA ASN A 27 9.23 10.51 4.25
C ASN A 27 7.95 9.72 4.57
N TRP A 28 7.56 8.85 3.64
CA TRP A 28 6.51 7.88 3.86
C TRP A 28 7.07 6.46 3.76
N LYS A 29 6.39 5.49 4.37
CA LYS A 29 6.82 4.10 4.36
C LYS A 29 5.63 3.14 4.41
N ILE A 30 5.68 2.07 3.64
CA ILE A 30 4.82 0.90 3.85
C ILE A 30 5.38 0.11 5.03
N THR A 31 4.59 -0.01 6.11
CA THR A 31 4.99 -0.69 7.35
C THR A 31 4.56 -2.15 7.37
N TYR A 32 3.48 -2.48 6.67
CA TYR A 32 2.92 -3.82 6.62
C TYR A 32 2.20 -4.05 5.30
N SER A 33 2.32 -5.26 4.75
CA SER A 33 1.46 -5.73 3.66
C SER A 33 1.22 -7.22 3.80
N SER A 34 -0.05 -7.65 3.73
CA SER A 34 -0.40 -9.07 3.87
C SER A 34 -1.72 -9.41 3.18
N PRO A 35 -1.80 -10.57 2.50
CA PRO A 35 -3.08 -11.11 2.05
C PRO A 35 -4.03 -11.37 3.21
N THR A 36 -5.31 -11.16 2.97
CA THR A 36 -6.36 -11.70 3.84
C THR A 36 -6.60 -13.17 3.48
N TYR A 37 -6.54 -14.06 4.46
CA TYR A 37 -6.71 -15.50 4.23
C TYR A 37 -8.10 -15.81 3.68
N GLY A 38 -8.17 -16.55 2.57
CA GLY A 38 -9.42 -16.86 1.87
C GLY A 38 -10.12 -15.65 1.24
N GLY A 39 -9.46 -14.48 1.26
CA GLY A 39 -10.02 -13.22 0.79
C GLY A 39 -9.51 -12.83 -0.59
N TRP A 40 -10.18 -11.82 -1.12
CA TRP A 40 -9.82 -11.11 -2.35
C TRP A 40 -9.16 -9.77 -2.01
N ASP A 41 -8.76 -9.59 -0.77
CA ASP A 41 -8.31 -8.31 -0.25
C ASP A 41 -6.90 -8.43 0.33
N LEU A 42 -6.15 -7.35 0.20
CA LEU A 42 -4.80 -7.21 0.73
C LEU A 42 -4.79 -5.99 1.68
N ILE A 43 -4.30 -6.22 2.89
CA ILE A 43 -4.13 -5.16 3.89
C ILE A 43 -2.75 -4.54 3.66
N ILE A 44 -2.72 -3.21 3.59
CA ILE A 44 -1.50 -2.42 3.46
C ILE A 44 -1.59 -1.33 4.51
N GLU A 45 -0.57 -1.26 5.34
CA GLU A 45 -0.39 -0.17 6.29
C GLU A 45 0.79 0.68 5.83
N CYS A 46 0.61 1.99 5.94
CA CYS A 46 1.65 2.96 5.64
C CYS A 46 1.63 4.10 6.65
N VAL A 47 2.80 4.70 6.83
CA VAL A 47 2.98 5.94 7.58
C VAL A 47 3.36 7.01 6.58
N PHE A 48 2.77 8.19 6.74
CA PHE A 48 2.99 9.35 5.87
C PHE A 48 2.90 10.63 6.70
N ASN A 49 3.51 11.72 6.22
CA ASN A 49 3.55 13.00 6.94
C ASN A 49 2.52 14.00 6.42
N ASN A 50 2.16 13.90 5.15
CA ASN A 50 1.19 14.80 4.51
C ASN A 50 0.28 14.04 3.53
N LEU A 51 -0.79 14.69 3.05
CA LEU A 51 -1.73 14.04 2.13
C LEU A 51 -1.14 13.78 0.72
N GLY A 52 -0.14 14.55 0.30
CA GLY A 52 0.56 14.33 -0.97
C GLY A 52 1.35 13.01 -0.98
N ASP A 53 1.95 12.63 0.15
CA ASP A 53 2.58 11.32 0.33
C ASP A 53 1.56 10.17 0.11
N LEU A 54 0.34 10.32 0.65
CA LEU A 54 -0.71 9.33 0.48
C LEU A 54 -1.18 9.25 -0.99
N ASP A 55 -1.31 10.40 -1.66
CA ASP A 55 -1.65 10.46 -3.08
C ASP A 55 -0.59 9.80 -3.96
N GLU A 56 0.69 9.94 -3.62
CA GLU A 56 1.79 9.24 -4.29
C GLU A 56 1.66 7.72 -4.17
N ILE A 57 1.46 7.22 -2.94
CA ILE A 57 1.27 5.79 -2.66
C ILE A 57 0.07 5.26 -3.45
N VAL A 58 -1.08 5.93 -3.39
CA VAL A 58 -2.31 5.51 -4.08
C VAL A 58 -2.12 5.58 -5.61
N SER A 59 -1.43 6.58 -6.11
CA SER A 59 -1.15 6.73 -7.54
C SER A 59 -0.30 5.58 -8.06
N PHE A 60 0.72 5.15 -7.32
CA PHE A 60 1.52 3.98 -7.69
C PHE A 60 0.68 2.72 -7.91
N PHE A 61 -0.28 2.43 -7.03
CA PHE A 61 -1.19 1.30 -7.20
C PHE A 61 -2.05 1.38 -8.48
N ARG A 62 -2.29 2.58 -9.00
CA ARG A 62 -3.15 2.81 -10.17
C ARG A 62 -2.35 2.92 -11.48
N THR A 63 -1.11 3.38 -11.42
CA THR A 63 -0.30 3.66 -12.62
C THR A 63 0.72 2.57 -12.92
N ASP A 64 1.14 1.77 -11.92
CA ASP A 64 2.06 0.66 -12.16
C ASP A 64 1.44 -0.40 -13.07
N ASN A 65 2.24 -0.86 -14.04
CA ASN A 65 1.77 -1.74 -15.11
C ASN A 65 1.31 -3.11 -14.62
N ASP A 66 1.90 -3.62 -13.55
CA ASP A 66 1.51 -4.91 -12.99
C ASP A 66 0.33 -4.75 -12.02
N LEU A 67 0.43 -3.77 -11.13
CA LEU A 67 -0.56 -3.56 -10.07
C LEU A 67 -1.94 -3.22 -10.66
N LYS A 68 -2.01 -2.40 -11.70
CA LYS A 68 -3.30 -2.08 -12.36
C LYS A 68 -4.00 -3.30 -12.96
N GLU A 69 -3.25 -4.35 -13.31
CA GLU A 69 -3.80 -5.60 -13.84
C GLU A 69 -4.19 -6.58 -12.74
N TRP A 70 -3.59 -6.46 -11.55
CA TRP A 70 -3.84 -7.35 -10.42
C TRP A 70 -4.83 -6.80 -9.40
N ILE A 71 -5.08 -5.48 -9.42
CA ILE A 71 -5.91 -4.75 -8.49
C ILE A 71 -7.18 -4.27 -9.21
N ASP A 72 -8.32 -4.49 -8.57
CA ASP A 72 -9.62 -4.02 -9.04
C ASP A 72 -9.96 -2.65 -8.44
N ALA A 73 -9.72 -2.50 -7.14
CA ALA A 73 -10.01 -1.25 -6.43
C ALA A 73 -9.03 -1.01 -5.28
N THR A 74 -8.80 0.28 -4.99
CA THR A 74 -8.09 0.73 -3.79
C THR A 74 -9.10 1.37 -2.85
N THR A 75 -9.25 0.83 -1.64
CA THR A 75 -10.04 1.42 -0.56
C THR A 75 -9.09 1.87 0.54
N THR A 76 -8.91 3.18 0.67
CA THR A 76 -8.09 3.75 1.73
C THR A 76 -8.93 3.92 2.99
N LEU A 77 -8.59 3.18 4.04
CA LEU A 77 -9.13 3.41 5.37
C LEU A 77 -8.07 4.16 6.16
N ILE A 78 -8.39 5.37 6.61
CA ILE A 78 -7.46 6.24 7.32
C ILE A 78 -7.84 6.23 8.80
N SER A 79 -6.93 5.76 9.64
CA SER A 79 -6.94 6.02 11.07
C SER A 79 -5.78 6.97 11.37
N THR A 80 -6.07 8.14 11.94
CA THR A 80 -5.02 9.09 12.33
C THR A 80 -4.79 8.98 13.82
N LYS A 81 -3.54 8.69 14.20
CA LYS A 81 -3.08 8.81 15.58
C LYS A 81 -2.01 9.90 15.61
N LYS A 82 -2.32 11.05 16.19
CA LYS A 82 -1.34 12.12 16.41
C LYS A 82 -0.26 11.62 17.37
N ASN A 83 1.00 11.99 17.10
CA ASN A 83 2.18 11.67 17.92
C ASN A 83 2.41 10.16 18.11
N PHE A 84 2.68 9.44 17.00
CA PHE A 84 3.08 8.04 17.06
C PHE A 84 4.60 7.94 17.05
N ASP A 85 5.20 7.62 18.20
CA ASP A 85 6.63 7.28 18.28
C ASP A 85 6.85 5.87 17.72
N ILE A 86 7.51 5.78 16.56
CA ILE A 86 8.03 4.51 16.05
C ILE A 86 9.35 4.26 16.78
N ASN A 87 9.31 3.58 17.91
CA ASN A 87 10.52 2.99 18.50
C ASN A 87 10.91 1.78 17.65
N LEU A 88 11.92 1.96 16.78
CA LEU A 88 12.61 0.91 16.02
C LEU A 88 13.83 0.41 16.79
#